data_AF-A0A660XEQ5-F1
#
_entry.id   AF-A0A660XEQ5-F1
#
_cell.length_a   1.000
_cell.length_b   1.000
_cell.length_c   1.000
_cell.angle_alpha   90.00
_cell.angle_beta   90.00
_cell.angle_gamma   90.00
#
_symmetry.space_group_name_H-M   'P 1'
#
loop_
_entity.id
_entity.type
_entity.pdbx_description
1 polymer ?
#
loop_
_entity_poly.entity_id
_entity_poly.type
_entity_poly.pdbx_seq_one_letter_code
_entity_poly.pdbx_strand_id
1 'polypeptide(L)'
;MNEFLVNELERVFDEKKRAELTVEDIKKWIRKTRVKQILFIFFESVILLGFGFGNLLNHPPLSLSFALGVLCLVVWPFLAINIHRYLKKLEYKDEELEEILKAIKNKE
;
A
#
# COMPACT_ATOMS: atom_id res chain seq x y z
N MET A 1 5.93 18.95 4.44
CA MET A 1 6.34 17.83 5.32
C MET A 1 5.27 16.74 5.28
N ASN A 2 5.62 15.50 4.94
CA ASN A 2 4.66 14.41 4.87
C ASN A 2 4.55 13.73 6.26
N GLU A 3 3.66 14.24 7.11
CA GLU A 3 3.45 13.77 8.50
C GLU A 3 3.21 12.25 8.59
N PHE A 4 2.56 11.69 7.57
CA PHE A 4 2.32 10.26 7.49
C PHE A 4 3.61 9.44 7.44
N LEU A 5 4.60 9.87 6.63
CA LEU A 5 5.85 9.13 6.50
C LEU A 5 6.69 9.21 7.79
N VAL A 6 6.66 10.36 8.46
CA VAL A 6 7.33 10.57 9.76
C VAL A 6 6.75 9.61 10.80
N ASN A 7 5.42 9.58 10.95
CA ASN A 7 4.75 8.71 11.92
C ASN A 7 4.98 7.21 11.63
N GLU A 8 5.03 6.81 10.36
CA GLU A 8 5.33 5.42 10.00
C GLU A 8 6.79 5.04 10.26
N LEU A 9 7.74 5.93 9.99
CA LEU A 9 9.14 5.68 10.31
C LEU A 9 9.37 5.59 11.82
N GLU A 10 8.70 6.45 12.60
CA GLU A 10 8.68 6.38 14.07
C GLU A 10 8.12 5.03 14.57
N ARG A 11 7.06 4.51 13.93
CA ARG A 11 6.46 3.22 14.29
C ARG A 11 7.34 2.02 13.97
N VAL A 12 8.02 2.05 12.82
CA VAL A 12 8.74 0.89 12.29
C VAL A 12 10.17 0.78 12.85
N PHE A 13 10.81 1.90 13.14
CA PHE A 13 12.19 1.94 13.61
C PHE A 13 12.23 2.40 15.08
N ASP A 14 12.77 1.57 15.96
CA ASP A 14 13.05 1.93 17.36
C ASP A 14 13.93 3.17 17.45
N GLU A 15 13.77 4.00 18.49
CA GLU A 15 14.55 5.23 18.73
C GLU A 15 16.06 5.03 18.54
N LYS A 16 16.63 3.98 19.14
CA LYS A 16 18.06 3.65 19.00
C LYS A 16 18.54 3.42 17.57
N LYS A 17 17.63 3.02 16.66
CA LYS A 17 17.93 2.81 15.23
C LYS A 17 17.65 4.05 14.39
N ARG A 18 16.91 5.04 14.91
CA ARG A 18 16.58 6.28 14.18
C ARG A 18 17.78 7.20 14.02
N ALA A 19 18.66 7.24 15.02
CA ALA A 19 19.91 8.00 14.96
C ALA A 19 20.84 7.56 13.80
N GLU A 20 20.83 6.25 13.48
CA GLU A 20 21.67 5.64 12.43
C GLU A 20 21.00 5.56 11.05
N LEU A 21 19.71 5.93 10.92
CA LEU A 21 19.01 5.85 9.64
C LEU A 21 19.67 6.73 8.57
N THR A 22 19.90 6.12 7.40
CA THR A 22 20.33 6.81 6.18
C THR A 22 19.16 6.98 5.21
N VAL A 23 19.30 7.90 4.25
CA VAL A 23 18.32 8.10 3.16
C VAL A 23 18.13 6.80 2.37
N GLU A 24 19.20 6.02 2.17
CA GLU A 24 19.15 4.75 1.44
C GLU A 24 18.32 3.70 2.16
N ASP A 25 18.39 3.63 3.48
CA ASP A 25 17.59 2.69 4.28
C ASP A 25 16.09 2.99 4.18
N ILE A 26 15.73 4.27 4.23
CA ILE A 26 14.33 4.70 4.06
C ILE A 26 13.84 4.36 2.65
N LYS A 27 14.63 4.68 1.61
CA LYS A 27 14.29 4.30 0.22
C LYS A 27 14.12 2.80 0.06
N LYS A 28 15.01 2.00 0.65
CA LYS A 28 14.97 0.54 0.63
C LYS A 28 13.73 0.01 1.35
N TRP A 29 13.38 0.59 2.49
CA TRP A 29 12.16 0.26 3.22
C TRP A 29 10.91 0.60 2.41
N ILE A 30 10.80 1.81 1.85
CA ILE A 30 9.68 2.23 1.00
C ILE A 30 9.54 1.27 -0.17
N ARG A 31 10.63 0.93 -0.86
CA ARG A 31 10.61 -0.03 -1.98
C ARG A 31 10.11 -1.41 -1.55
N LYS A 32 10.58 -1.93 -0.41
CA LYS A 32 10.14 -3.23 0.12
C LYS A 32 8.66 -3.20 0.52
N THR A 33 8.20 -2.13 1.14
CA THR A 33 6.80 -1.94 1.53
C THR A 33 5.89 -1.85 0.30
N ARG A 34 6.29 -1.11 -0.74
CA ARG A 34 5.57 -1.07 -2.03
C ARG A 34 5.45 -2.45 -2.65
N VAL A 35 6.53 -3.23 -2.70
CA VAL A 35 6.49 -4.59 -3.25
C VAL A 35 5.51 -5.47 -2.47
N LYS A 36 5.54 -5.41 -1.13
CA LYS A 36 4.57 -6.13 -0.29
C LYS A 36 3.13 -5.70 -0.55
N GLN A 37 2.88 -4.40 -0.67
CA GLN A 37 1.54 -3.87 -0.95
C GLN A 37 1.04 -4.27 -2.34
N ILE A 38 1.90 -4.23 -3.36
CA ILE A 38 1.57 -4.70 -4.71
C ILE A 38 1.25 -6.20 -4.69
N LEU A 39 2.06 -7.01 -4.01
CA LEU A 39 1.79 -8.45 -3.84
C LEU A 39 0.49 -8.71 -3.09
N PHE A 40 0.20 -7.92 -2.06
CA PHE A 40 -1.04 -8.01 -1.29
C PHE A 40 -2.26 -7.69 -2.15
N ILE A 41 -2.24 -6.56 -2.88
CA ILE A 41 -3.29 -6.19 -3.83
C ILE A 41 -3.44 -7.28 -4.89
N PHE A 42 -2.35 -7.79 -5.43
CA PHE A 42 -2.41 -8.85 -6.43
C PHE A 42 -3.08 -10.11 -5.86
N PHE A 43 -2.71 -10.52 -4.65
CA PHE A 43 -3.29 -11.70 -4.00
C PHE A 43 -4.79 -11.51 -3.71
N GLU A 44 -5.20 -10.37 -3.15
CA GLU A 44 -6.61 -10.07 -2.93
C GLU A 44 -7.40 -10.00 -4.26
N SER A 45 -6.76 -9.50 -5.32
CA SER A 45 -7.34 -9.51 -6.67
C SER A 45 -7.65 -10.92 -7.14
N VAL A 46 -6.69 -11.84 -6.99
CA VAL A 46 -6.87 -13.22 -7.43
C VAL A 46 -7.99 -13.91 -6.64
N ILE A 47 -8.06 -13.68 -5.33
CA ILE A 47 -9.14 -14.24 -4.48
C ILE A 47 -10.49 -13.68 -4.90
N LEU A 48 -10.62 -12.37 -5.06
CA LEU A 48 -11.88 -11.72 -5.41
C LEU A 48 -12.34 -12.06 -6.82
N LEU A 49 -11.41 -12.16 -7.77
CA LEU A 49 -11.70 -12.66 -9.12
C LEU A 49 -12.17 -14.12 -9.05
N GLY A 50 -11.47 -14.98 -8.32
CA GLY A 50 -11.85 -16.38 -8.14
C GLY A 50 -13.24 -16.54 -7.51
N PHE A 51 -13.54 -15.75 -6.47
CA PHE A 51 -14.85 -15.71 -5.83
C PHE A 51 -15.93 -15.19 -6.78
N GLY A 52 -15.67 -14.07 -7.47
CA GLY A 52 -16.60 -13.46 -8.42
C GLY A 52 -16.94 -14.40 -9.58
N PHE A 53 -15.93 -15.00 -10.22
CA PHE A 53 -16.11 -16.00 -11.27
C PHE A 53 -16.81 -17.26 -10.76
N GLY A 54 -16.41 -17.78 -9.60
CA GLY A 54 -17.06 -18.95 -8.99
C GLY A 54 -18.54 -18.70 -8.70
N ASN A 55 -18.90 -17.50 -8.21
CA ASN A 55 -20.29 -17.13 -7.99
C ASN A 55 -21.08 -17.00 -9.29
N LEU A 56 -20.47 -16.38 -10.32
CA LEU A 56 -21.06 -16.20 -11.64
C LEU A 56 -21.39 -17.53 -12.34
N LEU A 57 -20.52 -18.53 -12.18
CA LEU A 57 -20.71 -19.85 -12.80
C LEU A 57 -21.74 -20.71 -12.05
N ASN A 58 -21.84 -20.56 -10.72
CA ASN A 58 -22.65 -21.45 -9.89
C ASN A 58 -24.02 -20.88 -9.50
N HIS A 59 -24.26 -19.58 -9.67
CA HIS A 59 -25.51 -18.96 -9.26
C HIS A 59 -26.27 -18.28 -10.41
N PRO A 60 -27.61 -18.39 -10.43
CA PRO A 60 -28.42 -17.70 -11.42
C PRO A 60 -28.34 -16.17 -11.26
N PRO A 61 -28.52 -15.41 -12.37
CA PRO A 61 -28.31 -13.97 -12.44
C PRO A 61 -29.23 -13.12 -11.55
N LEU A 62 -30.31 -13.71 -11.04
CA LEU A 62 -31.28 -13.06 -10.14
C LEU A 62 -30.91 -13.19 -8.65
N SER A 63 -29.80 -13.86 -8.33
CA SER A 63 -29.36 -14.05 -6.94
C SER A 63 -28.54 -12.86 -6.41
N LEU A 64 -28.69 -12.57 -5.12
CA LEU A 64 -27.86 -11.57 -4.42
C LEU A 64 -26.35 -11.89 -4.55
N SER A 65 -26.01 -13.18 -4.54
CA SER A 65 -24.64 -13.68 -4.74
C SER A 65 -24.06 -13.29 -6.11
N PHE A 66 -24.88 -13.30 -7.17
CA PHE A 66 -24.46 -12.85 -8.49
C PHE A 66 -24.15 -11.35 -8.51
N ALA A 67 -25.03 -10.52 -7.92
CA ALA A 67 -24.81 -9.08 -7.82
C ALA A 67 -23.52 -8.75 -7.04
N LEU A 68 -23.27 -9.46 -5.93
CA LEU A 68 -22.01 -9.37 -5.17
C LEU A 68 -20.79 -9.74 -6.01
N GLY A 69 -20.87 -10.80 -6.81
CA GLY A 69 -19.78 -11.22 -7.71
C GLY A 69 -19.44 -10.15 -8.75
N VAL A 70 -20.45 -9.54 -9.37
CA VAL A 70 -20.26 -8.43 -10.33
C VAL A 70 -19.68 -7.20 -9.64
N LEU A 71 -20.16 -6.87 -8.44
CA LEU A 71 -19.68 -5.71 -7.68
C LEU A 71 -18.22 -5.86 -7.27
N CYS A 72 -17.79 -7.07 -6.87
CA CYS A 72 -16.38 -7.39 -6.64
C CYS A 72 -15.53 -7.23 -7.91
N LEU A 73 -16.02 -7.67 -9.08
CA LEU A 73 -15.31 -7.53 -10.34
C LEU A 73 -15.14 -6.08 -10.79
N VAL A 74 -16.09 -5.20 -10.47
CA VAL A 74 -16.07 -3.79 -10.87
C VAL A 74 -15.33 -2.92 -9.87
N VAL A 75 -15.61 -3.03 -8.57
CA VAL A 75 -15.03 -2.13 -7.56
C VAL A 75 -13.55 -2.40 -7.34
N TRP A 76 -13.15 -3.67 -7.42
CA TRP A 76 -11.79 -4.09 -7.09
C TRP A 76 -10.70 -3.50 -8.02
N PRO A 77 -10.84 -3.52 -9.36
CA PRO A 77 -9.90 -2.86 -10.26
C PRO A 77 -9.73 -1.37 -9.97
N PHE A 78 -10.81 -0.65 -9.64
CA PHE A 78 -10.73 0.77 -9.29
C PHE A 78 -9.94 0.99 -8.00
N LEU A 79 -10.17 0.15 -6.99
CA LEU A 79 -9.41 0.21 -5.74
C LEU A 79 -7.92 -0.08 -5.98
N ALA A 80 -7.60 -1.13 -6.73
CA ALA A 80 -6.24 -1.50 -7.08
C ALA A 80 -5.51 -0.39 -7.85
N ILE A 81 -6.18 0.26 -8.82
CA ILE A 81 -5.63 1.40 -9.57
C ILE A 81 -5.37 2.60 -8.66
N ASN A 82 -6.30 2.92 -7.76
CA ASN A 82 -6.15 4.04 -6.84
C ASN A 82 -5.02 3.81 -5.85
N ILE A 83 -4.89 2.59 -5.30
CA ILE A 83 -3.76 2.24 -4.44
C ILE A 83 -2.46 2.30 -5.24
N HIS A 84 -2.40 1.75 -6.46
CA HIS A 84 -1.21 1.83 -7.31
C HIS A 84 -0.79 3.28 -7.59
N ARG A 85 -1.76 4.17 -7.91
CA ARG A 85 -1.51 5.61 -8.08
C ARG A 85 -1.01 6.27 -6.80
N TYR A 86 -1.58 5.92 -5.66
CA TYR A 86 -1.14 6.41 -4.36
C TYR A 86 0.30 5.97 -4.05
N LEU A 87 0.63 4.71 -4.31
CA LEU A 87 1.98 4.16 -4.12
C LEU A 87 3.00 4.78 -5.07
N LYS A 88 2.59 5.11 -6.30
CA LYS A 88 3.46 5.81 -7.26
C LYS A 88 3.76 7.26 -6.82
N LYS A 89 2.78 7.95 -6.22
CA LYS A 89 2.97 9.30 -5.67
C LYS A 89 3.95 9.39 -4.50
N LEU A 90 4.33 8.28 -3.87
CA LEU A 90 5.33 8.24 -2.80
C LEU A 90 6.78 8.31 -3.34
N GLU A 91 7.02 8.67 -4.60
CA GLU A 91 8.38 8.93 -5.12
C GLU A 91 8.91 10.22 -4.49
N TYR A 92 9.40 10.08 -3.25
CA TYR A 92 10.04 11.16 -2.53
C TYR A 92 11.34 11.54 -3.21
N LYS A 93 11.56 12.85 -3.33
CA LYS A 93 12.86 13.38 -3.71
C LYS A 93 13.84 13.20 -2.55
N ASP A 94 15.13 13.15 -2.89
CA ASP A 94 16.20 12.99 -1.90
C ASP A 94 16.18 14.12 -0.86
N GLU A 95 15.90 15.35 -1.32
CA GLU A 95 15.73 16.54 -0.48
C GLU A 95 14.60 16.40 0.55
N GLU A 96 13.45 15.83 0.16
CA GLU A 96 12.31 15.62 1.07
C GLU A 96 12.61 14.54 2.12
N LEU A 97 13.38 13.51 1.74
CA LEU A 97 13.80 12.46 2.66
C LEU A 97 14.82 12.97 3.68
N GLU A 98 15.72 13.87 3.26
CA GLU A 98 16.67 14.54 4.16
C GLU A 98 15.95 15.45 5.16
N GLU A 99 14.94 16.20 4.74
CA GLU A 99 14.11 17.01 5.65
C GLU A 99 13.40 16.13 6.69
N ILE A 100 12.87 14.98 6.28
CA ILE A 100 12.20 14.01 7.16
C ILE A 100 13.20 13.40 8.15
N LEU A 101 14.40 13.04 7.70
CA LEU A 101 15.47 12.54 8.57
C LEU A 101 15.90 13.57 9.60
N LYS A 102 16.08 14.83 9.19
CA LYS A 102 16.40 15.92 10.12
C LYS A 102 15.29 16.11 11.15
N ALA A 103 14.03 16.04 10.75
CA ALA A 103 12.89 16.14 11.66
C ALA A 103 12.82 14.97 12.67
N ILE A 104 13.17 13.75 12.25
CA ILE A 104 13.21 12.58 13.14
C ILE A 104 14.39 12.65 14.11
N LYS A 105 15.58 13.09 13.67
CA LYS A 105 16.78 13.20 14.51
C LYS A 105 16.75 14.39 15.47
N ASN A 106 16.11 15.50 15.10
CA ASN A 106 15.99 16.69 15.97
C ASN A 106 14.89 16.57 17.03
N LYS A 107 14.09 15.49 17.01
CA LYS A 107 13.08 15.20 18.04
C LYS A 107 13.63 14.36 19.20
N GLU A 108 14.86 13.86 19.10
CA GLU A 108 15.66 13.33 20.23
C GLU A 108 16.28 14.48 21.03
#